data_AF-A0A1M5YK88-F1
#
_entry.id   AF-A0A1M5YK88-F1
#
_cell.length_a   1.000
_cell.length_b   1.000
_cell.length_c   1.000
_cell.angle_alpha   90.00
_cell.angle_beta   90.00
_cell.angle_gamma   90.00
#
_symmetry.space_group_name_H-M   'P 1'
#
loop_
_entity.id
_entity.type
_entity.pdbx_description
1 polymer ?
#
loop_
_entity_poly.entity_id
_entity_poly.type
_entity_poly.pdbx_seq_one_letter_code
_entity_poly.pdbx_strand_id
1 'polypeptide(L)'
;MLLDCRCNSYCCTCYFSPMNEIELANHRRQRLADAVDAVSKGDRTAFGRRLGYRDGAFIRQMISGSRAISERTVYKIENLPGMRGWFAKEYSNARVKVGNNVESIEAKALNEIAARYAAIGDAAQRVVDLVLRRDDEPMPVWATRPLISAVDTAIAIAELSTEPQTELPKQARNLPKPARK
;
A
#
# COMPACT_ATOMS: atom_id res chain seq x y z
N MET A 1 19.22 -7.11 -49.47
CA MET A 1 19.05 -8.22 -48.49
C MET A 1 19.33 -7.62 -47.12
N LEU A 2 18.39 -6.92 -46.49
CA LEU A 2 17.30 -7.43 -45.63
C LEU A 2 17.77 -8.37 -44.52
N LEU A 3 17.94 -7.78 -43.33
CA LEU A 3 17.39 -8.20 -42.03
C LEU A 3 17.39 -6.91 -41.18
N ASP A 4 16.40 -6.02 -41.30
CA ASP A 4 15.11 -6.06 -40.58
C ASP A 4 15.24 -6.49 -39.11
N CYS A 5 15.84 -5.62 -38.28
CA CYS A 5 15.57 -5.62 -36.85
C CYS A 5 14.21 -4.93 -36.58
N ARG A 6 13.12 -5.69 -36.73
CA ARG A 6 11.82 -5.39 -36.10
C ARG A 6 11.95 -5.52 -34.58
N CYS A 7 12.52 -4.52 -33.92
CA CYS A 7 12.37 -4.39 -32.47
C CYS A 7 11.05 -3.66 -32.21
N ASN A 8 9.99 -4.44 -31.99
CA ASN A 8 8.65 -3.96 -31.67
C ASN A 8 8.65 -3.37 -30.25
N SER A 9 9.11 -2.12 -30.12
CA SER A 9 8.65 -1.04 -29.24
C SER A 9 8.09 -1.37 -27.83
N TYR A 10 8.63 -2.38 -27.14
CA TYR A 10 8.30 -2.70 -25.75
C TYR A 10 9.53 -3.22 -24.99
N CYS A 11 10.62 -2.45 -25.00
CA CYS A 11 11.74 -2.72 -24.11
C CYS A 11 12.46 -1.41 -23.77
N CYS A 12 11.82 -0.60 -22.91
CA CYS A 12 12.50 0.39 -22.06
C CYS A 12 11.45 1.08 -21.19
N THR A 13 11.33 0.64 -19.94
CA THR A 13 11.41 1.50 -18.74
C THR A 13 11.15 0.64 -17.51
N CYS A 14 12.26 0.26 -16.88
CA CYS A 14 12.31 -0.18 -15.50
C CYS A 14 12.08 1.07 -14.63
N TYR A 15 10.83 1.50 -14.43
CA TYR A 15 10.50 2.35 -13.28
C TYR A 15 10.21 1.43 -12.10
N PHE A 16 11.30 0.95 -11.48
CA PHE A 16 11.24 0.35 -10.16
C PHE A 16 10.97 1.47 -9.15
N SER A 17 9.69 1.79 -8.96
CA SER A 17 9.27 2.51 -7.76
C SER A 17 9.04 1.45 -6.67
N PRO A 18 9.55 1.63 -5.44
CA PRO A 18 9.35 0.69 -4.33
C PRO A 18 7.92 0.84 -3.80
N MET A 19 6.95 0.49 -4.62
CA MET A 19 5.53 0.55 -4.31
C MET A 19 4.90 -0.79 -4.63
N ASN A 20 4.04 -1.24 -3.73
CA ASN A 20 3.31 -2.47 -3.92
C ASN A 20 2.51 -2.39 -5.22
N GLU A 21 2.83 -3.27 -6.17
CA GLU A 21 2.22 -3.31 -7.50
C GLU A 21 0.69 -3.36 -7.44
N ILE A 22 0.16 -3.99 -6.38
CA ILE A 22 -1.26 -4.12 -6.13
C ILE A 22 -1.91 -2.77 -5.80
N GLU A 23 -1.26 -1.96 -4.96
CA GLU A 23 -1.76 -0.65 -4.55
C GLU A 23 -1.76 0.34 -5.72
N LEU A 24 -0.70 0.33 -6.52
CA LEU A 24 -0.62 1.13 -7.74
C LEU A 24 -1.72 0.74 -8.74
N ALA A 25 -1.95 -0.56 -8.93
CA ALA A 25 -3.00 -1.05 -9.81
C ALA A 25 -4.41 -0.66 -9.30
N ASN A 26 -4.65 -0.74 -7.99
CA ASN A 26 -5.91 -0.30 -7.38
C ASN A 26 -6.14 1.21 -7.57
N HIS A 27 -5.11 2.04 -7.30
CA HIS A 27 -5.18 3.48 -7.50
C HIS A 27 -5.50 3.85 -8.96
N ARG A 28 -4.78 3.25 -9.92
CA ARG A 28 -5.04 3.47 -11.35
C ARG A 28 -6.45 3.05 -11.74
N ARG A 29 -6.98 1.94 -11.20
CA ARG A 29 -8.36 1.50 -11.45
C ARG A 29 -9.39 2.50 -10.97
N GLN A 30 -9.22 3.01 -9.75
CA GLN A 30 -10.13 4.01 -9.20
C GLN A 30 -10.13 5.29 -10.03
N ARG A 31 -8.96 5.84 -10.32
CA ARG A 31 -8.83 7.08 -11.11
C ARG A 31 -9.36 6.93 -12.53
N LEU A 32 -9.26 5.73 -13.12
CA LEU A 32 -9.86 5.43 -14.41
C LEU A 32 -11.39 5.45 -14.35
N ALA A 33 -12.00 4.89 -13.31
CA ALA A 33 -13.45 4.97 -13.11
C ALA A 33 -13.90 6.43 -12.98
N ASP A 34 -13.22 7.21 -12.13
CA ASP A 34 -13.51 8.64 -11.94
C ASP A 34 -13.36 9.44 -13.25
N ALA A 35 -12.37 9.11 -14.08
CA ALA A 35 -12.16 9.75 -15.38
C ALA A 35 -13.32 9.47 -16.34
N VAL A 36 -13.84 8.24 -16.35
CA VAL A 36 -15.01 7.86 -17.17
C VAL A 36 -16.24 8.66 -16.73
N ASP A 37 -16.43 8.83 -15.42
CA ASP A 37 -17.55 9.59 -14.87
C ASP A 37 -17.42 11.09 -15.20
N ALA A 38 -16.22 11.66 -15.04
CA ALA A 38 -15.96 13.06 -15.33
C ALA A 38 -16.10 13.43 -16.82
N VAL A 39 -15.61 12.57 -17.73
CA VAL A 39 -15.58 12.85 -19.18
C VAL A 39 -16.87 12.44 -19.89
N SER A 40 -17.42 11.29 -19.52
CA SER A 40 -18.48 10.61 -20.27
C SER A 40 -19.73 10.31 -19.42
N LYS A 41 -19.82 10.85 -18.20
CA LYS A 41 -20.96 10.64 -17.28
C LYS A 41 -21.26 9.14 -17.06
N GLY A 42 -20.22 8.30 -17.04
CA GLY A 42 -20.34 6.86 -16.82
C GLY A 42 -20.40 6.01 -18.09
N ASP A 43 -20.49 6.60 -19.30
CA ASP A 43 -20.47 5.82 -20.54
C ASP A 43 -19.04 5.41 -20.95
N ARG A 44 -18.72 4.16 -20.60
CA ARG A 44 -17.45 3.49 -20.91
C ARG A 44 -17.19 3.34 -22.41
N THR A 45 -18.24 3.25 -23.22
CA THR A 45 -18.13 3.08 -24.68
C THR A 45 -17.78 4.40 -25.35
N ALA A 46 -18.47 5.49 -24.96
CA ALA A 46 -18.16 6.84 -25.42
C ALA A 46 -16.73 7.24 -25.01
N PHE A 47 -16.31 6.89 -23.80
CA PHE A 47 -14.93 7.12 -23.34
C PHE A 47 -13.89 6.35 -24.17
N GLY A 48 -14.13 5.05 -24.43
CA GLY A 48 -13.25 4.23 -25.28
C GLY A 48 -13.07 4.81 -26.69
N ARG A 49 -14.16 5.29 -27.31
CA ARG A 49 -14.12 5.93 -28.63
C ARG A 49 -13.29 7.21 -28.63
N ARG A 50 -13.38 8.03 -27.58
CA ARG A 50 -12.57 9.26 -27.43
C ARG A 50 -11.07 8.97 -27.29
N LEU A 51 -10.71 7.82 -26.71
CA LEU A 51 -9.32 7.35 -26.61
C LEU A 51 -8.79 6.67 -27.88
N GLY A 52 -9.61 6.56 -28.93
CA GLY A 52 -9.26 5.92 -30.19
C GLY A 52 -9.37 4.38 -30.17
N TYR A 53 -10.10 3.81 -29.21
CA TYR A 53 -10.44 2.38 -29.22
C TYR A 53 -11.71 2.13 -30.04
N ARG A 54 -11.82 0.92 -30.60
CA ARG A 54 -13.00 0.49 -31.37
C ARG A 54 -14.25 0.42 -30.48
N ASP A 55 -14.08 -0.02 -29.23
CA ASP A 55 -15.15 -0.24 -28.27
C ASP A 55 -14.71 0.09 -26.82
N GLY A 56 -15.67 0.05 -25.90
CA GLY A 56 -15.45 0.25 -24.46
C GLY A 56 -15.01 -1.02 -23.72
N ALA A 57 -14.77 -2.14 -24.41
CA ALA A 57 -14.45 -3.42 -23.77
C ALA A 57 -13.12 -3.35 -23.01
N PHE A 58 -12.11 -2.70 -23.58
CA PHE A 58 -10.83 -2.48 -22.91
C PHE A 58 -10.98 -1.72 -21.58
N ILE A 59 -11.81 -0.67 -21.56
CA ILE A 59 -12.07 0.12 -20.36
C ILE A 59 -12.79 -0.71 -19.30
N ARG A 60 -13.78 -1.54 -19.70
CA ARG A 60 -14.47 -2.47 -18.79
C ARG A 60 -13.50 -3.50 -18.19
N GLN A 61 -12.62 -4.08 -19.00
CA GLN A 61 -11.61 -5.05 -18.53
C GLN A 61 -10.62 -4.42 -17.54
N MET A 62 -10.22 -3.18 -17.78
CA MET A 62 -9.33 -2.43 -16.89
C MET A 62 -10.01 -2.11 -15.55
N ILE A 63 -11.25 -1.62 -15.57
CA ILE A 63 -12.04 -1.34 -14.35
C ILE A 63 -12.28 -2.62 -13.55
N SER A 64 -12.61 -3.72 -14.23
CA SER A 64 -12.82 -5.03 -13.61
C SER A 64 -11.54 -5.66 -13.03
N GLY A 65 -10.35 -5.12 -13.34
CA GLY A 65 -9.07 -5.71 -12.91
C GLY A 65 -8.63 -6.94 -13.68
N SER A 66 -9.37 -7.35 -14.71
CA SER A 66 -8.97 -8.44 -15.62
C SER A 66 -7.76 -8.07 -16.47
N ARG A 67 -7.52 -6.77 -16.70
CA ARG A 67 -6.37 -6.26 -17.43
C ARG A 67 -5.67 -5.14 -16.65
N ALA A 68 -4.35 -5.22 -16.53
CA ALA A 68 -3.54 -4.18 -15.93
C ALA A 68 -3.55 -2.88 -16.77
N ILE A 69 -3.53 -1.73 -16.09
CA ILE A 69 -3.48 -0.41 -16.71
C ILE A 69 -2.01 -0.05 -16.94
N SER A 70 -1.59 -0.12 -18.20
CA SER A 70 -0.24 0.26 -18.63
C SER A 70 -0.04 1.78 -18.66
N GLU A 71 1.20 2.22 -18.52
CA GLU A 71 1.56 3.64 -18.63
C GLU A 71 1.18 4.26 -19.97
N ARG A 72 1.24 3.46 -21.05
CA ARG A 72 0.75 3.88 -22.37
C ARG A 72 -0.72 4.29 -22.35
N THR A 73 -1.53 3.64 -21.52
CA THR A 73 -2.95 3.97 -21.38
C THR A 73 -3.12 5.23 -20.54
N VAL A 74 -2.36 5.37 -19.45
CA VAL A 74 -2.32 6.59 -18.63
C VAL A 74 -1.99 7.81 -19.49
N TYR A 75 -0.93 7.73 -20.30
CA TYR A 75 -0.53 8.81 -21.21
C TYR A 75 -1.63 9.22 -22.20
N LYS A 76 -2.34 8.23 -22.76
CA LYS A 76 -3.48 8.51 -23.66
C LYS A 76 -4.60 9.27 -22.96
N ILE A 77 -4.89 8.94 -21.71
CA ILE A 77 -5.94 9.60 -20.93
C ILE A 77 -5.50 11.01 -20.54
N GLU A 78 -4.24 11.20 -20.13
CA GLU A 78 -3.73 12.51 -19.75
C GLU A 78 -3.60 13.48 -20.93
N ASN A 79 -3.50 12.96 -22.15
CA ASN A 79 -3.56 13.76 -23.37
C ASN A 79 -4.99 14.21 -23.75
N LEU A 80 -6.03 13.72 -23.08
CA LEU A 80 -7.38 14.24 -23.28
C LEU A 80 -7.48 15.67 -22.71
N PRO A 81 -8.27 16.55 -23.36
CA PRO A 81 -8.46 17.91 -22.88
C PRO A 81 -9.08 17.91 -21.47
N GLY A 82 -8.42 18.56 -20.52
CA GLY A 82 -8.87 18.65 -19.12
C GLY A 82 -8.46 17.50 -18.20
N MET A 83 -7.66 16.53 -18.69
CA MET A 83 -7.25 15.33 -17.93
C MET A 83 -5.74 15.25 -17.68
N ARG A 84 -4.98 16.30 -17.98
CA ARG A 84 -3.53 16.34 -17.74
C ARG A 84 -3.23 16.17 -16.25
N GLY A 85 -2.37 15.21 -15.91
CA GLY A 85 -2.01 14.91 -14.52
C GLY A 85 -3.14 14.27 -13.71
N TRP A 86 -4.19 13.74 -14.35
CA TRP A 86 -5.32 13.11 -13.66
C TRP A 86 -4.90 11.95 -12.76
N PHE A 87 -3.88 11.21 -13.17
CA PHE A 87 -3.33 10.09 -12.40
C PHE A 87 -2.21 10.50 -11.44
N ALA A 88 -1.71 11.73 -11.53
CA ALA A 88 -0.69 12.29 -10.64
C ALA A 88 -1.25 12.86 -9.34
N LYS A 89 -2.55 13.24 -9.33
CA LYS A 89 -3.17 14.08 -8.29
C LYS A 89 -3.21 13.50 -6.87
N GLU A 90 -3.07 12.18 -6.68
CA GLU A 90 -3.25 11.56 -5.34
C GLU A 90 -2.18 10.53 -4.96
N TYR A 91 -1.08 10.43 -5.72
CA TYR A 91 0.02 9.54 -5.34
C TYR A 91 1.05 10.19 -4.40
N SER A 92 0.78 11.41 -3.94
CA SER A 92 1.40 11.97 -2.75
C SER A 92 0.50 11.66 -1.56
N ASN A 93 0.79 10.58 -0.84
CA ASN A 93 0.15 10.24 0.43
C ASN A 93 -1.34 9.85 0.35
N ALA A 94 -1.64 8.71 -0.30
CA ALA A 94 -2.65 7.83 0.26
C ALA A 94 -2.11 7.20 1.57
N ARG A 95 -1.83 8.04 2.58
CA ARG A 95 -2.17 7.61 3.93
C ARG A 95 -3.64 7.28 3.84
N VAL A 96 -3.98 6.03 4.15
CA VAL A 96 -5.33 5.52 4.29
C VAL A 96 -6.26 6.66 4.71
N LYS A 97 -7.10 7.15 3.79
CA LYS A 97 -8.26 7.96 4.19
C LYS A 97 -9.20 6.97 4.85
N VAL A 98 -8.92 6.66 6.12
CA VAL A 98 -9.91 6.05 7.00
C VAL A 98 -11.08 7.04 6.94
N GLY A 99 -12.19 6.62 6.35
CA GLY A 99 -13.29 7.53 6.07
C GLY A 99 -13.84 8.06 7.38
N ASN A 100 -13.71 9.37 7.63
CA ASN A 100 -14.43 10.28 8.54
C ASN A 100 -14.98 9.78 9.90
N ASN A 101 -14.59 8.60 10.36
CA ASN A 101 -14.85 7.99 11.66
C ASN A 101 -13.54 7.72 12.42
N VAL A 102 -12.39 8.05 11.83
CA VAL A 102 -11.04 7.87 12.40
C VAL A 102 -10.89 8.62 13.69
N GLU A 103 -11.38 9.87 13.74
CA GLU A 103 -11.22 10.72 14.92
C GLU A 103 -11.94 10.10 16.12
N SER A 104 -13.06 9.39 15.88
CA SER A 104 -13.77 8.64 16.92
C SER A 104 -13.11 7.31 17.28
N ILE A 105 -12.40 6.65 16.35
CA ILE A 105 -11.75 5.36 16.59
C ILE A 105 -10.39 5.56 17.26
N GLU A 106 -9.61 6.54 16.82
CA GLU A 106 -8.33 6.90 17.41
C GLU A 106 -8.53 7.45 18.83
N ALA A 107 -9.51 8.34 19.04
CA ALA A 107 -9.85 8.79 20.39
C ALA A 107 -10.37 7.66 21.29
N LYS A 108 -11.16 6.72 20.76
CA LYS A 108 -11.62 5.55 21.53
C LYS A 108 -10.47 4.58 21.85
N ALA A 109 -9.59 4.33 20.88
CA ALA A 109 -8.42 3.47 21.05
C ALA A 109 -7.45 4.07 22.06
N LEU A 110 -7.16 5.37 21.96
CA LEU A 110 -6.33 6.10 22.94
C LEU A 110 -6.96 6.06 24.33
N ASN A 111 -8.28 6.24 24.45
CA ASN A 111 -8.96 6.19 25.74
C ASN A 111 -8.98 4.77 26.33
N GLU A 112 -9.15 3.73 25.50
CA GLU A 112 -9.07 2.34 25.94
C GLU A 112 -7.65 1.97 26.39
N ILE A 113 -6.63 2.41 25.65
CA ILE A 113 -5.22 2.26 26.01
C ILE A 113 -4.93 2.98 27.34
N ALA A 114 -5.37 4.23 27.49
CA ALA A 114 -5.24 5.00 28.72
C ALA A 114 -5.96 4.33 29.90
N ALA A 115 -7.16 3.79 29.70
CA ALA A 115 -7.89 3.05 30.72
C ALA A 115 -7.15 1.77 31.16
N ARG A 116 -6.53 1.05 30.23
CA ARG A 116 -5.69 -0.13 30.55
C ARG A 116 -4.45 0.28 31.32
N TYR A 117 -3.77 1.36 30.94
CA TYR A 117 -2.64 1.89 31.70
C TYR A 117 -3.04 2.32 33.11
N ALA A 118 -4.18 3.01 33.26
CA ALA A 118 -4.71 3.42 34.57
C ALA A 118 -5.14 2.24 35.45
N ALA A 119 -5.58 1.14 34.85
CA ALA A 119 -5.98 -0.08 35.55
C ALA A 119 -4.79 -0.96 36.00
N ILE A 120 -3.60 -0.73 35.45
CA ILE A 120 -2.38 -1.40 35.88
C ILE A 120 -1.92 -0.78 37.21
N GLY A 121 -1.45 -1.61 38.15
CA GLY A 121 -0.94 -1.15 39.44
C GLY A 121 0.30 -0.25 39.31
N ASP A 122 0.50 0.65 40.29
CA ASP A 122 1.53 1.71 40.31
C ASP A 122 2.95 1.19 39.98
N ALA A 123 3.32 -0.02 40.45
CA ALA A 123 4.64 -0.60 40.16
C ALA A 123 4.87 -0.92 38.66
N ALA A 124 3.83 -1.32 37.93
CA ALA A 124 3.94 -1.65 36.52
C ALA A 124 3.78 -0.41 35.62
N GLN A 125 3.02 0.60 36.06
CA GLN A 125 3.01 1.92 35.42
C GLN A 125 4.42 2.52 35.39
N ARG A 126 5.15 2.45 36.50
CA ARG A 126 6.54 2.90 36.58
C ARG A 126 7.47 2.23 35.57
N VAL A 127 7.36 0.92 35.38
CA VAL A 127 8.16 0.20 34.37
C VAL A 127 7.83 0.69 32.95
N VAL A 128 6.55 0.89 32.65
CA VAL A 128 6.11 1.45 31.37
C VAL A 128 6.66 2.85 31.17
N ASP A 129 6.56 3.73 32.17
CA ASP A 129 7.08 5.10 32.12
C ASP A 129 8.60 5.08 31.86
N LEU A 130 9.32 4.13 32.46
CA LEU A 130 10.76 3.99 32.24
C LEU A 130 11.10 3.56 30.80
N VAL A 131 10.31 2.66 30.22
CA VAL A 131 10.48 2.16 28.84
C VAL A 131 10.11 3.24 27.80
N LEU A 132 9.07 4.03 28.08
CA LEU A 132 8.60 5.09 27.18
C LEU A 132 9.30 6.44 27.38
N ARG A 133 10.19 6.54 28.38
CA ARG A 133 10.96 7.75 28.69
C ARG A 133 11.79 8.19 27.48
N ARG A 134 11.79 9.49 27.21
CA ARG A 134 12.68 10.08 26.19
C ARG A 134 14.07 10.34 26.75
N ASP A 135 15.10 10.28 25.92
CA ASP A 135 16.49 10.42 26.36
C ASP A 135 16.81 11.78 26.99
N ASP A 136 16.06 12.82 26.64
CA ASP A 136 16.20 14.18 27.16
C ASP A 136 15.53 14.40 28.53
N GLU A 137 14.73 13.46 29.00
CA GLU A 137 14.01 13.57 30.27
C GLU A 137 14.89 13.11 31.45
N PRO A 138 14.96 13.87 32.57
CA PRO A 138 15.74 13.47 33.74
C PRO A 138 15.25 12.14 34.30
N MET A 139 16.18 11.29 34.74
CA MET A 139 15.85 9.98 35.30
C MET A 139 14.97 10.14 36.56
N PRO A 140 13.83 9.43 36.66
CA PRO A 140 12.97 9.55 37.82
C PRO A 140 13.66 9.08 39.11
N VAL A 141 13.41 9.78 40.21
CA VAL A 141 14.06 9.54 41.51
C VAL A 141 13.81 8.15 42.10
N TRP A 142 12.74 7.48 41.66
CA TRP A 142 12.39 6.13 42.07
C TRP A 142 13.10 5.05 41.23
N ALA A 143 13.67 5.39 40.06
CA ALA A 143 14.35 4.44 39.18
C ALA A 143 15.77 4.18 39.67
N THR A 144 15.96 3.01 40.26
CA THR A 144 17.27 2.56 40.73
C THR A 144 18.10 2.00 39.58
N ARG A 145 19.43 2.09 39.67
CA ARG A 145 20.35 1.51 38.67
C ARG A 145 20.08 0.03 38.33
N PRO A 146 19.80 -0.86 39.31
CA PRO A 146 19.46 -2.25 39.01
C PRO A 146 18.19 -2.39 38.18
N LEU A 147 17.17 -1.56 38.44
CA LEU A 147 15.92 -1.58 37.69
C LEU A 147 16.12 -1.12 36.25
N ILE A 148 16.88 -0.03 36.06
CA ILE A 148 17.21 0.49 34.73
C ILE A 148 17.95 -0.60 33.92
N SER A 149 18.99 -1.20 34.51
CA SER A 149 19.75 -2.27 33.86
C SER A 149 18.89 -3.49 33.50
N ALA A 150 17.92 -3.85 34.36
CA ALA A 150 17.02 -4.96 34.09
C ALA A 150 16.07 -4.66 32.91
N VAL A 151 15.57 -3.43 32.82
CA VAL A 151 14.71 -2.98 31.71
C VAL A 151 15.49 -2.94 30.39
N ASP A 152 16.69 -2.35 30.38
CA ASP A 152 17.53 -2.30 29.18
C ASP A 152 17.87 -3.70 28.66
N THR A 153 18.15 -4.63 29.58
CA THR A 153 18.42 -6.03 29.25
C THR A 153 17.17 -6.72 28.68
N ALA A 154 15.99 -6.46 29.26
CA ALA A 154 14.74 -7.01 28.76
C ALA A 154 14.41 -6.50 27.34
N ILE A 155 14.66 -5.21 27.06
CA ILE A 155 14.50 -4.61 25.72
C ILE A 155 15.45 -5.30 24.74
N ALA A 156 16.73 -5.40 25.08
CA ALA A 156 17.72 -6.07 24.23
C ALA A 156 17.36 -7.54 23.93
N ILE A 157 16.82 -8.28 24.91
CA ILE A 157 16.34 -9.66 24.72
C ILE A 157 15.13 -9.71 23.78
N ALA A 158 14.19 -8.75 23.91
CA ALA A 158 13.02 -8.67 23.04
C ALA A 158 13.41 -8.39 21.58
N GLU A 159 14.38 -7.50 21.37
CA GLU A 159 14.92 -7.20 20.03
C GLU A 159 15.54 -8.43 19.38
N LEU A 160 16.29 -9.25 20.14
CA LEU A 160 16.87 -10.52 19.67
C LEU A 160 15.82 -11.59 19.34
N SER A 161 14.61 -11.49 19.89
CA SER A 161 13.52 -12.45 19.66
C SER A 161 12.69 -12.15 18.40
N THR A 162 12.96 -11.02 17.73
CA THR A 162 12.20 -10.55 16.56
C THR A 162 12.88 -10.98 15.25
N GLU A 163 13.21 -12.26 15.08
CA GLU A 163 13.59 -12.77 13.76
C GLU A 163 12.33 -13.01 12.90
N PRO A 164 12.27 -12.53 11.65
CA PRO A 164 11.15 -12.79 10.76
C PRO A 164 11.15 -14.28 10.40
N GLN A 165 10.11 -15.00 10.84
CA GLN A 165 9.78 -16.33 10.34
C GLN A 165 9.71 -16.27 8.81
N THR A 166 10.79 -16.72 8.15
CA THR A 166 10.85 -16.83 6.70
C THR A 166 9.94 -17.98 6.30
N GLU A 167 8.71 -17.66 5.87
CA GLU A 167 7.78 -18.65 5.33
C GLU A 167 8.44 -19.39 4.14
N LEU A 168 8.63 -20.70 4.27
CA LEU A 168 9.07 -21.55 3.18
C LEU A 168 8.08 -21.49 2.01
N PRO A 169 8.53 -21.31 0.75
CA PRO A 169 7.64 -21.29 -0.39
C PRO A 169 7.00 -22.66 -0.61
N LYS A 170 5.66 -22.70 -0.63
CA LYS A 170 4.84 -23.85 -1.04
C LYS A 170 5.05 -24.16 -2.53
N GLN A 171 6.15 -24.84 -2.87
CA GLN A 171 6.32 -25.48 -4.17
C GLN A 171 6.07 -26.98 -4.02
N ALA A 172 4.89 -27.44 -4.43
CA ALA A 172 4.69 -28.76 -5.07
C ALA A 172 3.19 -29.09 -5.23
N ARG A 173 2.67 -28.96 -6.45
CA ARG A 173 1.99 -30.02 -7.23
C ARG A 173 1.09 -29.43 -8.32
N ASN A 174 1.71 -29.05 -9.43
CA ASN A 174 1.07 -29.15 -10.75
C ASN A 174 1.79 -30.25 -11.50
N LEU A 175 1.38 -31.50 -11.23
CA LEU A 175 1.81 -32.66 -12.00
C LEU A 175 0.92 -32.74 -13.26
N PRO A 176 1.48 -32.81 -14.48
CA PRO A 176 0.66 -32.94 -15.68
C PRO A 176 -0.05 -34.31 -15.70
N LYS A 177 -1.36 -34.31 -15.97
CA LYS A 177 -2.17 -35.52 -16.15
C LYS A 177 -1.67 -36.33 -17.35
N PRO A 178 -1.55 -37.67 -17.26
CA PRO A 178 -1.12 -38.47 -18.39
C PRO A 178 -2.19 -38.50 -19.49
N ALA A 179 -1.72 -38.41 -20.74
CA ALA A 179 -2.53 -38.51 -21.95
C ALA A 179 -3.15 -39.91 -22.06
N ARG A 180 -4.46 -39.98 -22.32
CA ARG A 180 -5.14 -41.21 -22.71
C ARG A 180 -4.66 -41.63 -24.11
N LYS A 181 -4.24 -42.89 -24.24
CA LYS A 181 -4.14 -43.60 -25.52
C LYS A 181 -5.51 -44.11 -25.93
#